data_AF-A0A957YZ12-F1
#
_entry.id   AF-A0A957YZ12-F1
#
_cell.length_a   1.000
_cell.length_b   1.000
_cell.length_c   1.000
_cell.angle_alpha   90.00
_cell.angle_beta   90.00
_cell.angle_gamma   90.00
#
_symmetry.space_group_name_H-M   'P 1'
#
loop_
_entity.id
_entity.type
_entity.pdbx_description
1 polymer ?
#
loop_
_entity_poly.entity_id
_entity_poly.type
_entity_poly.pdbx_seq_one_letter_code
_entity_poly.pdbx_strand_id
1 'polypeptide(L)'
;QLIFVESGGDNIAASFSPELVDAWIYVLDVAAGEKMPRKGGPGITRSDLLLINKIDLAPYVGASLDVMAHDTNLMRPDRPWLFTNLKDGTGLDEVIAWVAGLVDTPIEARHMHWDGRLAFDGTAEQLHHH
;
A
#
# COMPACT_ATOMS: atom_id res chain seq x y z
N GLN A 1 -8.71 14.20 16.65
CA GLN A 1 -8.98 14.79 15.31
C GLN A 1 -8.29 13.92 14.28
N LEU A 2 -8.95 13.59 13.17
CA LEU A 2 -8.35 12.84 12.05
C LEU A 2 -8.01 13.83 10.93
N ILE A 3 -6.81 13.71 10.36
CA ILE A 3 -6.34 14.54 9.25
C ILE A 3 -5.89 13.59 8.13
N PHE A 4 -6.41 13.81 6.93
CA PHE A 4 -5.95 13.11 5.73
C PHE A 4 -4.95 13.97 4.98
N VAL A 5 -3.86 13.35 4.53
CA VAL A 5 -2.86 13.97 3.65
C VAL A 5 -2.80 13.14 2.37
N GLU A 6 -3.20 13.75 1.26
CA GLU A 6 -3.08 13.15 -0.07
C GLU A 6 -1.71 13.50 -0.65
N SER A 7 -0.98 12.51 -1.16
CA SER A 7 0.23 12.80 -1.93
C SER A 7 -0.14 13.36 -3.30
N GLY A 8 0.77 14.08 -3.96
CA GLY A 8 0.51 14.63 -5.30
C GLY A 8 0.37 13.61 -6.44
N GLY A 9 0.38 12.30 -6.11
CA GLY A 9 0.52 11.21 -7.08
C GLY A 9 1.97 11.10 -7.57
N ASP A 10 2.54 9.90 -7.48
CA ASP A 10 3.92 9.61 -7.91
C ASP A 10 4.03 8.13 -8.30
N ASN A 11 5.22 7.71 -8.70
CA ASN A 11 5.54 6.35 -9.08
C ASN A 11 5.57 5.38 -7.87
N ILE A 12 5.88 4.12 -8.14
CA ILE A 12 5.90 3.02 -7.15
C ILE A 12 6.86 3.22 -5.97
N ALA A 13 7.82 4.14 -6.09
CA ALA A 13 8.78 4.45 -5.04
C ALA A 13 8.25 5.42 -3.97
N ALA A 14 7.08 6.03 -4.19
CA ALA A 14 6.54 7.00 -3.23
C ALA A 14 6.24 6.38 -1.86
N SER A 15 6.62 7.14 -0.84
CA SER A 15 6.38 6.82 0.56
C SER A 15 6.19 8.08 1.38
N PHE A 16 5.51 7.96 2.52
CA PHE A 16 5.43 9.03 3.51
C PHE A 16 6.54 8.87 4.55
N SER A 17 7.07 10.01 5.01
CA SER A 17 7.94 10.03 6.19
C SER A 17 7.13 9.60 7.42
N PRO A 18 7.66 8.73 8.30
CA PRO A 18 7.03 8.43 9.59
C PRO A 18 6.87 9.66 10.48
N GLU A 19 7.64 10.74 10.25
CA GLU A 19 7.47 12.01 10.96
C GLU A 19 6.25 12.81 10.49
N LEU A 20 5.70 12.49 9.31
CA LEU A 20 4.57 13.20 8.70
C LEU A 20 3.23 12.49 8.94
N VAL A 21 3.21 11.15 8.93
CA VAL A 21 1.97 10.36 9.05
C VAL A 21 2.10 9.25 10.08
N ASP A 22 1.04 9.03 10.86
CA ASP A 22 0.94 7.91 11.80
C ASP A 22 0.69 6.57 11.08
N ALA A 23 0.01 6.63 9.92
CA ALA A 23 -0.32 5.48 9.09
C ALA A 23 -0.48 5.92 7.63
N TRP A 24 -0.23 4.99 6.71
CA TRP A 24 -0.28 5.25 5.28
C TRP A 24 -1.09 4.17 4.54
N ILE A 25 -2.11 4.62 3.79
CA ILE A 25 -2.85 3.84 2.78
C ILE A 25 -2.24 4.06 1.39
N TYR A 26 -1.75 3.01 0.73
CA TYR A 26 -1.32 3.08 -0.67
C TYR A 26 -2.47 2.66 -1.58
N VAL A 27 -2.72 3.39 -2.67
CA VAL A 27 -3.81 3.10 -3.61
C VAL A 27 -3.24 2.79 -4.98
N LEU A 28 -3.41 1.55 -5.40
CA LEU A 28 -3.20 1.07 -6.77
C LEU A 28 -4.55 0.98 -7.49
N ASP A 29 -4.49 0.98 -8.81
CA ASP A 29 -5.65 0.81 -9.68
C ASP A 29 -5.42 -0.37 -10.61
N VAL A 30 -6.46 -1.20 -10.82
CA VAL A 30 -6.40 -2.30 -11.79
C VAL A 30 -6.03 -1.82 -13.19
N ALA A 31 -6.46 -0.61 -13.58
CA ALA A 31 -6.12 -0.03 -14.87
C ALA A 31 -4.62 0.30 -15.05
N ALA A 32 -3.84 0.34 -13.96
CA ALA A 32 -2.38 0.46 -14.05
C ALA A 32 -1.69 -0.84 -14.52
N GLY A 33 -2.44 -1.94 -14.59
CA GLY A 33 -2.07 -3.22 -15.17
C GLY A 33 -1.86 -4.34 -14.14
N GLU A 34 -2.19 -5.57 -14.54
CA GLU A 34 -2.13 -6.78 -13.70
C GLU A 34 -0.79 -6.97 -12.99
N LYS A 35 0.33 -6.65 -13.65
CA LYS A 35 1.69 -6.83 -13.11
C LYS A 35 2.08 -5.82 -12.02
N MET A 36 1.23 -4.84 -11.70
CA MET A 36 1.58 -3.77 -10.77
C MET A 36 1.98 -4.28 -9.38
N PRO A 37 1.27 -5.23 -8.74
CA PRO A 37 1.72 -5.79 -7.47
C PRO A 37 3.16 -6.33 -7.53
N ARG A 38 3.53 -7.08 -8.59
CA ARG A 38 4.88 -7.65 -8.75
C ARG A 38 6.00 -6.62 -8.85
N LYS A 39 5.70 -5.38 -9.24
CA LYS A 39 6.72 -4.32 -9.31
C LYS A 39 7.25 -3.95 -7.93
N GLY A 40 6.51 -4.24 -6.86
CA GLY A 40 6.90 -3.89 -5.51
C GLY A 40 7.00 -2.39 -5.29
N GLY A 41 8.03 -1.98 -4.55
CA GLY A 41 8.18 -0.62 -4.04
C GLY A 41 7.54 -0.46 -2.66
N PRO A 42 7.92 0.60 -1.91
CA PRO A 42 7.54 0.77 -0.52
C PRO A 42 6.02 0.85 -0.32
N GLY A 43 5.25 1.41 -1.27
CA GLY A 43 3.79 1.37 -1.19
C GLY A 43 3.20 -0.03 -1.29
N ILE A 44 3.80 -0.91 -2.09
CA ILE A 44 3.32 -2.28 -2.28
C ILE A 44 3.86 -3.24 -1.20
N THR A 45 4.96 -2.91 -0.53
CA THR A 45 5.55 -3.85 0.44
C THR A 45 5.42 -3.39 1.89
N ARG A 46 5.25 -2.08 2.13
CA ARG A 46 5.42 -1.49 3.47
C ARG A 46 4.28 -0.59 3.93
N SER A 47 3.39 -0.12 3.04
CA SER A 47 2.21 0.64 3.50
C SER A 47 1.38 -0.17 4.49
N ASP A 48 0.74 0.52 5.43
CA ASP A 48 -0.05 -0.10 6.50
C ASP A 48 -1.34 -0.71 5.97
N LEU A 49 -1.88 -0.15 4.88
CA LEU A 49 -2.94 -0.74 4.07
C LEU A 49 -2.65 -0.51 2.59
N LEU A 50 -2.94 -1.51 1.75
CA LEU A 50 -2.97 -1.35 0.30
C LEU A 50 -4.40 -1.51 -0.21
N LEU A 51 -4.83 -0.58 -1.07
CA LEU A 51 -6.04 -0.71 -1.86
C LEU A 51 -5.67 -1.02 -3.30
N ILE A 52 -6.32 -2.02 -3.88
CA ILE A 52 -6.35 -2.26 -5.33
C ILE A 52 -7.74 -1.88 -5.80
N ASN A 53 -7.86 -0.64 -6.26
CA ASN A 53 -9.12 0.02 -6.60
C ASN A 53 -9.51 -0.20 -8.07
N LYS A 54 -10.77 0.10 -8.37
CA LYS A 54 -11.41 0.01 -9.69
C LYS A 54 -11.40 -1.41 -10.25
N ILE A 55 -11.74 -2.38 -9.40
CA ILE A 55 -11.85 -3.79 -9.81
C ILE A 55 -12.86 -4.02 -10.93
N ASP A 56 -13.84 -3.13 -11.10
CA ASP A 56 -14.78 -3.12 -12.22
C ASP A 56 -14.09 -2.94 -13.57
N LEU A 57 -12.88 -2.39 -13.60
CA LEU A 57 -12.12 -2.17 -14.82
C LEU A 57 -11.37 -3.42 -15.33
N ALA A 58 -11.23 -4.47 -14.51
CA ALA A 58 -10.45 -5.66 -14.84
C ALA A 58 -10.77 -6.28 -16.22
N PRO A 59 -12.06 -6.46 -16.62
CA PRO A 59 -12.41 -7.04 -17.91
C PRO A 59 -12.02 -6.16 -19.11
N TYR A 60 -11.92 -4.84 -18.91
CA TYR A 60 -11.64 -3.89 -20.00
C TYR A 60 -10.15 -3.68 -20.24
N VAL A 61 -9.31 -3.97 -19.24
CA VAL A 61 -7.84 -3.83 -19.32
C VAL A 61 -7.11 -5.17 -19.41
N GLY A 62 -7.84 -6.27 -19.46
CA GLY A 62 -7.29 -7.62 -19.57
C GLY A 62 -6.49 -8.04 -18.32
N ALA A 63 -6.92 -7.61 -17.14
CA ALA A 63 -6.29 -7.96 -15.88
C ALA A 63 -7.06 -9.06 -15.16
N SER A 64 -6.35 -10.04 -14.59
CA SER A 64 -6.89 -11.04 -13.68
C SER A 64 -6.76 -10.60 -12.24
N LEU A 65 -7.89 -10.46 -11.55
CA LEU A 65 -7.91 -10.16 -10.10
C LEU A 65 -7.26 -11.29 -9.29
N ASP A 66 -7.37 -12.54 -9.72
CA ASP A 66 -6.73 -13.68 -9.05
C ASP A 66 -5.20 -13.59 -9.11
N VAL A 67 -4.66 -13.17 -10.26
CA VAL A 67 -3.22 -12.95 -10.43
C VAL A 67 -2.75 -11.79 -9.56
N MET A 68 -3.49 -10.68 -9.56
CA MET A 68 -3.18 -9.53 -8.70
C MET A 68 -3.23 -9.90 -7.22
N ALA A 69 -4.20 -10.69 -6.79
CA ALA A 69 -4.31 -11.17 -5.40
C ALA A 69 -3.13 -12.05 -5.01
N HIS A 70 -2.79 -13.03 -5.86
CA HIS A 70 -1.65 -13.91 -5.66
C HIS A 70 -0.34 -13.11 -5.51
N ASP A 71 -0.08 -12.20 -6.44
CA ASP A 71 1.13 -11.39 -6.44
C ASP A 71 1.17 -10.44 -5.24
N THR A 72 0.03 -9.88 -4.84
CA THR A 72 -0.05 -9.03 -3.65
C THR A 72 0.31 -9.80 -2.40
N ASN A 73 -0.24 -11.01 -2.22
CA ASN A 73 0.10 -11.88 -1.10
C ASN A 73 1.59 -12.25 -1.05
N LEU A 74 2.24 -12.42 -2.21
CA LEU A 74 3.70 -12.65 -2.26
C LEU A 74 4.50 -11.41 -1.86
N MET A 75 4.09 -10.23 -2.29
CA MET A 75 4.83 -8.99 -2.05
C MET A 75 4.61 -8.40 -0.66
N ARG A 76 3.52 -8.77 0.02
CA ARG A 76 3.15 -8.28 1.35
C ARG A 76 2.44 -9.35 2.22
N PRO A 77 3.14 -10.44 2.61
CA PRO A 77 2.54 -11.65 3.20
C PRO A 77 1.70 -11.42 4.47
N ASP A 78 2.14 -10.52 5.36
CA ASP A 78 1.49 -10.31 6.66
C ASP A 78 0.86 -8.91 6.80
N ARG A 79 0.69 -8.18 5.68
CA ARG A 79 0.15 -6.82 5.70
C ARG A 79 -1.21 -6.76 5.00
N PRO A 80 -2.19 -6.04 5.57
CA PRO A 80 -3.53 -6.04 5.02
C PRO A 80 -3.59 -5.32 3.68
N TRP A 81 -4.44 -5.83 2.81
CA TRP A 81 -4.78 -5.22 1.55
C TRP A 81 -6.22 -5.56 1.17
N LEU A 82 -6.85 -4.71 0.35
CA LEU A 82 -8.24 -4.86 -0.05
C LEU A 82 -8.40 -4.59 -1.55
N PHE A 83 -9.26 -5.37 -2.19
CA PHE A 83 -9.86 -4.98 -3.45
C PHE A 83 -10.99 -3.99 -3.21
N THR A 84 -11.08 -2.94 -4.03
CA THR A 84 -12.16 -1.96 -3.92
C THR A 84 -12.71 -1.56 -5.28
N ASN A 85 -14.00 -1.21 -5.29
CA ASN A 85 -14.59 -0.35 -6.31
C ASN A 85 -15.18 0.85 -5.59
N LEU A 86 -14.38 1.90 -5.41
CA LEU A 86 -14.84 3.10 -4.69
C LEU A 86 -15.91 3.90 -5.45
N LYS A 87 -16.22 3.55 -6.71
CA LYS A 87 -17.32 4.15 -7.47
C LYS A 87 -18.69 3.63 -7.03
N ASP A 88 -18.79 2.35 -6.66
CA ASP A 88 -20.03 1.74 -6.18
C ASP A 88 -20.03 1.44 -4.67
N GLY A 89 -18.89 1.65 -4.01
CA GLY A 89 -18.71 1.46 -2.57
C GLY A 89 -18.22 0.07 -2.18
N THR A 90 -17.95 -0.84 -3.14
CA THR A 90 -17.40 -2.17 -2.83
C THR A 90 -16.06 -2.04 -2.10
N GLY A 91 -15.96 -2.66 -0.92
CA GLY A 91 -14.78 -2.63 -0.06
C GLY A 91 -14.63 -1.37 0.80
N LEU A 92 -15.54 -0.39 0.70
CA LEU A 92 -15.44 0.86 1.44
C LEU A 92 -15.66 0.67 2.94
N ASP A 93 -16.59 -0.19 3.34
CA ASP A 93 -16.90 -0.45 4.76
C ASP A 93 -15.69 -1.07 5.48
N GLU A 94 -14.95 -1.94 4.80
CA GLU A 94 -13.70 -2.54 5.30
C GLU A 94 -12.59 -1.50 5.47
N VAL A 95 -12.49 -0.55 4.54
CA VAL A 95 -11.56 0.60 4.67
C VAL A 95 -11.95 1.48 5.86
N ILE A 96 -13.24 1.80 6.01
CA ILE A 96 -13.74 2.59 7.14
C ILE A 96 -13.46 1.86 8.46
N ALA A 97 -13.72 0.55 8.54
CA ALA A 97 -13.46 -0.24 9.73
C ALA A 97 -11.97 -0.24 10.10
N TRP A 98 -11.08 -0.34 9.12
CA TRP A 98 -9.64 -0.26 9.34
C TRP A 98 -9.22 1.12 9.87
N VAL A 99 -9.72 2.22 9.28
CA VAL A 99 -9.43 3.59 9.76
C VAL A 99 -10.00 3.82 11.16
N ALA A 100 -11.23 3.36 11.43
CA ALA A 100 -11.85 3.48 12.75
C ALA A 100 -11.02 2.77 13.82
N GLY A 101 -10.52 1.56 13.53
CA GLY A 101 -9.62 0.83 14.43
C GLY A 101 -8.34 1.60 14.78
N LEU A 102 -7.77 2.32 13.80
CA LEU A 102 -6.62 3.21 14.07
C LEU A 102 -6.99 4.39 14.96
N VAL A 103 -8.14 5.02 14.71
CA VAL A 103 -8.62 6.15 15.51
C VAL A 103 -8.88 5.76 16.96
N ASP A 104 -9.45 4.57 17.18
CA ASP A 104 -9.76 4.04 18.50
C ASP A 104 -8.51 3.55 19.26
N THR A 105 -7.40 3.29 18.56
CA THR A 105 -6.13 2.92 19.17
C THR A 105 -5.40 4.17 19.70
N PRO A 106 -5.07 4.26 21.01
CA PRO A 106 -4.27 5.35 21.56
C PRO A 106 -2.93 5.50 20.85
N ILE A 107 -2.46 6.74 20.66
CA ILE A 107 -1.21 7.02 19.92
C ILE A 107 -0.03 6.24 20.53
N GLU A 108 0.05 6.12 21.85
CA GLU A 108 1.16 5.41 22.51
C GLU A 108 1.14 3.90 22.25
N ALA A 109 -0.02 3.36 21.88
CA ALA A 109 -0.23 1.94 21.56
C ALA A 109 -0.18 1.65 20.05
N ARG A 110 -0.06 2.67 19.20
CA ARG A 110 0.10 2.48 17.75
C ARG A 110 1.51 2.01 17.46
N HIS A 111 1.64 0.82 16.87
CA HIS A 111 2.92 0.30 16.43
C HIS A 111 3.45 1.14 15.25
N MET A 112 4.63 1.77 15.39
CA MET A 112 5.38 2.26 14.24
C MET A 112 5.94 1.06 13.47
N HIS A 113 5.30 0.69 12.37
CA HIS A 113 5.71 -0.45 11.54
C HIS A 113 6.90 -0.14 10.61
N TRP A 114 7.34 1.12 10.55
CA TRP A 114 8.35 1.59 9.61
C TRP A 114 9.14 2.76 10.24
N ASP A 115 10.46 2.60 10.45
CA ASP A 115 11.33 3.62 11.07
C ASP A 115 11.98 4.57 10.02
N GLY A 116 11.55 4.49 8.76
CA GLY A 116 12.08 5.32 7.68
C GLY A 116 13.49 4.95 7.23
N ARG A 117 14.18 4.01 7.89
CA ARG A 117 15.51 3.57 7.48
C ARG A 117 15.36 2.50 6.41
N LEU A 118 15.77 2.81 5.19
CA LEU A 118 16.13 1.78 4.21
C LEU A 118 17.27 0.96 4.83
N ALA A 119 16.96 -0.21 5.38
CA ALA A 119 17.99 -1.22 5.59
C ALA A 119 18.58 -1.50 4.19
N PHE A 120 19.80 -1.05 3.97
CA PHE A 120 20.57 -1.42 2.78
C PHE A 120 20.71 -2.94 2.80
N ASP A 121 20.09 -3.61 1.83
CA ASP A 121 20.12 -5.06 1.65
C ASP A 121 21.27 -5.53 0.73
N GLY A 122 22.11 -4.59 0.30
CA GLY A 122 23.32 -4.88 -0.47
C GLY A 122 24.46 -5.44 0.40
N THR A 123 25.29 -6.27 -0.22
CA THR A 123 26.52 -6.75 0.43
C THR A 123 27.55 -5.61 0.50
N ALA A 124 28.41 -5.63 1.52
CA ALA A 124 29.47 -4.64 1.74
C ALA A 124 30.46 -4.49 0.55
N GLU A 125 30.43 -5.39 -0.43
CA GLU A 125 31.23 -5.34 -1.66
C GLU A 125 30.76 -4.26 -2.65
N GLN A 126 29.52 -3.79 -2.58
CA GLN A 126 29.00 -2.76 -3.50
C GLN A 126 29.48 -1.33 -3.19
N LEU A 127 30.22 -1.12 -2.09
CA LEU A 127 30.73 0.20 -1.68
C LEU A 127 32.04 0.62 -2.37
N HIS A 128 32.68 -0.24 -3.18
CA HIS A 128 34.00 0.03 -3.75
C HIS A 128 34.04 0.35 -5.26
N HIS A 129 32.90 0.64 -5.87
CA HIS A 129 32.86 1.12 -7.26
C HIS A 129 32.37 2.56 -7.34
N HIS A 130 33.17 3.51 -6.85
CA HIS A 130 33.24 4.88 -7.34
C HIS A 130 34.60 5.49 -7.02
#